data_AF-A0A967WVN5-F1
#
_entry.id   AF-A0A967WVN5-F1
#
_cell.length_a   1.000
_cell.length_b   1.000
_cell.length_c   1.000
_cell.angle_alpha   90.00
_cell.angle_beta   90.00
_cell.angle_gamma   90.00
#
_symmetry.space_group_name_H-M   'P 1'
#
loop_
_entity.id
_entity.type
_entity.pdbx_description
1 polymer ?
#
loop_
_entity_poly.entity_id
_entity_poly.type
_entity_poly.pdbx_seq_one_letter_code
_entity_poly.pdbx_strand_id
1 'polypeptide(L)'
;MALGAAPIIVYDLYAFSTNFALSAWSAQNLTLSLPPWDYALGYGLVLLLAIGGLVFALRRRQATDLFLIAWVGSVVVLLYLPFALQRRFITGFHVPLVLLAALSLEQIVWPRVRAKRRGLVTGVIVAFTALTSVFVPVMAVAGMVQRENPLVMSSDEIAACDWLAEHTAWTDTVLAPVESAQFIPAWAGNRTVYGHPFETIDAAAKEAEVVRFFSPDASNGDRRALLDRYGVRYVLIIDPDTIEDADSLGLVLVWSGNEAEIYEAEPGP
;
A
#
# COMPACT_ATOMS: atom_id res chain seq x y z
N MET A 1 -27.21 -15.72 -2.17
CA MET A 1 -26.23 -14.62 -2.00
C MET A 1 -25.50 -14.28 -3.31
N ALA A 2 -24.97 -15.25 -4.07
CA ALA A 2 -24.22 -14.98 -5.31
C ALA A 2 -24.98 -14.18 -6.40
N LEU A 3 -26.28 -14.43 -6.59
CA LEU A 3 -27.10 -13.71 -7.60
C LEU A 3 -27.29 -12.22 -7.27
N GLY A 4 -27.24 -11.83 -5.98
CA GLY A 4 -27.41 -10.44 -5.58
C GLY A 4 -26.22 -9.55 -5.93
N ALA A 5 -25.03 -10.15 -6.08
CA ALA A 5 -23.81 -9.44 -6.50
C ALA A 5 -23.64 -9.37 -8.03
N ALA A 6 -24.49 -10.05 -8.81
CA ALA A 6 -24.33 -10.09 -10.26
C ALA A 6 -24.40 -8.69 -10.91
N PRO A 7 -25.33 -7.78 -10.53
CA PRO A 7 -25.39 -6.45 -11.15
C PRO A 7 -24.12 -5.63 -10.95
N ILE A 8 -23.52 -5.67 -9.76
CA ILE A 8 -22.29 -4.91 -9.46
C ILE A 8 -21.09 -5.50 -10.20
N ILE A 9 -20.98 -6.83 -10.27
CA ILE A 9 -19.90 -7.50 -11.03
C ILE A 9 -20.00 -7.16 -12.52
N VAL A 10 -21.21 -7.16 -13.10
CA VAL A 10 -21.40 -6.80 -14.51
C VAL A 10 -21.05 -5.33 -14.76
N TYR A 11 -21.46 -4.43 -13.86
CA TYR A 11 -21.11 -3.01 -13.96
C TYR A 11 -19.60 -2.78 -13.87
N ASP A 12 -18.91 -3.42 -12.92
CA ASP A 12 -17.46 -3.30 -12.75
C ASP A 12 -16.74 -3.81 -14.01
N LEU A 13 -17.14 -4.97 -14.55
CA LEU A 13 -16.57 -5.49 -15.80
C LEU A 13 -16.79 -4.55 -16.99
N TYR A 14 -17.96 -3.91 -17.07
CA TYR A 14 -18.23 -2.89 -18.08
C TYR A 14 -17.33 -1.67 -17.89
N ALA A 15 -17.21 -1.14 -16.67
CA ALA A 15 -16.37 0.02 -16.39
C ALA A 15 -14.89 -0.25 -16.69
N PHE A 16 -14.35 -1.40 -16.26
CA PHE A 16 -12.96 -1.79 -16.52
C PHE A 16 -12.64 -2.09 -17.98
N SER A 17 -13.64 -2.44 -18.80
CA SER A 17 -13.43 -2.71 -20.23
C SER A 17 -13.64 -1.50 -21.13
N THR A 18 -14.49 -0.54 -20.72
CA THR A 18 -14.83 0.63 -21.53
C THR A 18 -14.03 1.89 -21.17
N ASN A 19 -13.57 2.03 -19.93
CA ASN A 19 -12.79 3.19 -19.49
C ASN A 19 -11.29 2.88 -19.59
N PHE A 20 -10.59 3.57 -20.48
CA PHE A 20 -9.15 3.38 -20.69
C PHE A 20 -8.35 3.53 -19.39
N ALA A 21 -8.66 4.54 -18.56
CA ALA A 21 -7.92 4.79 -17.33
C ALA A 21 -8.06 3.63 -16.34
N LEU A 22 -9.29 3.13 -16.15
CA LEU A 22 -9.54 1.98 -15.27
C LEU A 22 -8.96 0.68 -15.83
N SER A 23 -8.97 0.50 -17.15
CA SER A 23 -8.38 -0.67 -17.80
C SER A 23 -6.87 -0.71 -17.61
N ALA A 24 -6.18 0.40 -17.88
CA ALA A 24 -4.74 0.53 -17.71
C ALA A 24 -4.33 0.38 -16.23
N TRP A 25 -5.06 1.04 -15.32
CA TRP A 25 -4.88 0.88 -13.88
C TRP A 25 -5.06 -0.58 -13.44
N SER A 26 -6.11 -1.26 -13.91
CA SER A 26 -6.36 -2.66 -13.54
C SER A 26 -5.32 -3.62 -14.09
N ALA A 27 -4.73 -3.32 -15.25
CA ALA A 27 -3.69 -4.16 -15.87
C ALA A 27 -2.38 -4.16 -15.06
N GLN A 28 -2.03 -3.02 -14.44
CA GLN A 28 -0.84 -2.89 -13.62
C GLN A 28 -1.05 -3.28 -12.14
N ASN A 29 -2.28 -3.19 -11.60
CA ASN A 29 -2.58 -3.40 -10.18
C ASN A 29 -2.60 -4.89 -9.79
N LEU A 30 -1.44 -5.55 -9.94
CA LEU A 30 -1.25 -6.96 -9.65
C LEU A 30 -0.86 -7.14 -8.18
N THR A 31 -1.74 -7.79 -7.41
CA THR A 31 -1.50 -8.13 -6.00
C THR A 31 -1.33 -9.64 -5.86
N LEU A 32 -0.28 -10.15 -6.50
CA LEU A 32 0.03 -11.59 -6.46
C LEU A 32 0.28 -12.06 -5.03
N SER A 33 -0.09 -13.31 -4.77
CA SER A 33 0.16 -13.96 -3.48
C SER A 33 1.66 -13.97 -3.19
N LEU A 34 1.99 -13.80 -1.92
CA LEU A 34 3.35 -14.03 -1.46
C LEU A 34 3.68 -15.52 -1.59
N PRO A 35 4.97 -15.86 -1.64
CA PRO A 35 5.38 -17.22 -1.45
C PRO A 35 4.84 -17.85 -0.15
N PRO A 36 4.58 -19.18 -0.12
CA PRO A 36 4.02 -19.86 1.05
C PRO A 36 4.82 -19.66 2.36
N TRP A 37 6.14 -19.51 2.26
CA TRP A 37 7.00 -19.33 3.43
C TRP A 37 6.79 -17.99 4.14
N ASP A 38 6.45 -16.92 3.41
CA ASP A 38 6.17 -15.61 4.01
C ASP A 38 4.89 -15.67 4.86
N TYR A 39 3.89 -16.45 4.43
CA TYR A 39 2.70 -16.71 5.25
C TYR A 39 3.04 -17.57 6.47
N ALA A 40 3.92 -18.55 6.32
CA ALA A 40 4.35 -19.37 7.46
C ALA A 40 5.08 -18.53 8.51
N LEU A 41 5.94 -17.60 8.08
CA LEU A 41 6.61 -16.64 8.96
C LEU A 41 5.63 -15.63 9.57
N GLY A 42 4.71 -15.09 8.77
CA GLY A 42 3.74 -14.10 9.21
C GLY A 42 2.75 -14.62 10.25
N TYR A 43 2.24 -15.85 10.09
CA TYR A 43 1.35 -16.47 11.08
C TYR A 43 2.10 -17.19 12.21
N GLY A 44 3.36 -17.59 11.99
CA GLY A 44 4.26 -18.13 13.00
C GLY A 44 3.64 -19.22 13.89
N LEU A 45 3.66 -18.99 15.21
CA LEU A 45 3.14 -19.94 16.19
C LEU A 45 1.64 -20.23 16.01
N VAL A 46 0.84 -19.26 15.54
CA VAL A 46 -0.59 -19.46 15.31
C VAL A 46 -0.81 -20.53 14.23
N LEU A 47 -0.03 -20.49 13.15
CA LEU A 47 -0.12 -21.51 12.10
C LEU A 47 0.28 -22.90 12.62
N LEU A 48 1.36 -22.98 13.41
CA LEU A 48 1.81 -24.24 14.00
C LEU A 48 0.73 -24.87 14.90
N LEU A 49 0.09 -24.05 15.74
CA LEU A 49 -1.03 -24.50 16.56
C LEU A 49 -2.23 -24.90 15.70
N ALA A 50 -2.55 -24.10 14.67
CA ALA A 50 -3.66 -24.37 13.74
C ALA A 50 -3.49 -25.71 13.01
N ILE A 51 -2.27 -26.15 12.68
CA ILE A 51 -2.02 -27.48 12.10
C ILE A 51 -2.48 -28.59 13.05
N GLY A 52 -2.21 -28.47 14.35
CA GLY A 52 -2.70 -29.44 15.33
C GLY A 52 -4.24 -29.48 15.39
N GLY A 53 -4.87 -28.30 15.36
CA GLY A 53 -6.32 -28.17 15.31
C GLY A 53 -6.92 -28.75 14.03
N LEU A 54 -6.27 -28.53 12.89
CA LEU A 54 -6.65 -29.07 11.59
C LEU A 54 -6.61 -30.60 11.60
N VAL A 55 -5.54 -31.20 12.14
CA VAL A 55 -5.42 -32.66 12.27
C VAL A 55 -6.53 -33.22 13.17
N PHE A 56 -6.86 -32.54 14.27
CA PHE A 56 -7.96 -32.93 15.15
C PHE A 56 -9.33 -32.82 14.44
N ALA A 57 -9.59 -31.69 13.78
CA ALA A 57 -10.80 -31.42 13.00
C ALA A 57 -11.00 -32.44 11.87
N LEU A 58 -9.94 -32.83 11.17
CA LEU A 58 -9.98 -33.85 10.11
C LEU A 58 -10.32 -35.25 10.61
N ARG A 59 -10.02 -35.55 11.88
CA ARG A 59 -10.38 -36.82 12.54
C ARG A 59 -11.81 -36.80 13.07
N ARG A 60 -12.24 -35.67 13.66
CA ARG A 60 -13.56 -35.53 14.29
C ARG A 60 -14.68 -35.27 13.30
N ARG A 61 -14.42 -34.51 12.23
CA ARG A 61 -15.32 -34.22 11.09
C ARG A 61 -16.73 -33.76 11.46
N GLN A 62 -16.88 -32.96 12.51
CA GLN A 62 -18.16 -32.29 12.80
C GLN A 62 -18.46 -31.20 11.75
N ALA A 63 -19.71 -30.73 11.68
CA ALA A 63 -20.10 -29.67 10.74
C ALA A 63 -19.20 -28.41 10.87
N THR A 64 -18.90 -28.00 12.10
CA THR A 64 -18.00 -26.87 12.38
C THR A 64 -16.56 -27.14 11.92
N ASP A 65 -16.07 -28.38 12.07
CA ASP A 65 -14.74 -28.77 11.61
C ASP A 65 -14.64 -28.66 10.09
N LEU A 66 -15.63 -29.24 9.39
CA LEU A 66 -15.69 -29.21 7.93
C LEU A 66 -15.83 -27.78 7.41
N PHE A 67 -16.58 -26.92 8.09
CA PHE A 67 -16.68 -25.51 7.76
C PHE A 67 -15.32 -24.80 7.86
N LEU A 68 -14.58 -24.97 8.95
CA LEU A 68 -13.25 -24.37 9.12
C LEU A 68 -12.25 -24.91 8.08
N ILE A 69 -12.27 -26.21 7.82
CA ILE A 69 -11.43 -26.84 6.79
C ILE A 69 -11.76 -26.29 5.40
N ALA A 70 -13.05 -26.21 5.06
CA ALA A 70 -13.50 -25.67 3.78
C ALA A 70 -13.13 -24.20 3.63
N TRP A 71 -13.23 -23.40 4.70
CA TRP A 71 -12.80 -22.01 4.70
C TRP A 71 -11.30 -21.89 4.45
N VAL A 72 -10.48 -22.62 5.20
CA VAL A 72 -9.02 -22.62 5.01
C VAL A 72 -8.65 -23.05 3.59
N GLY A 73 -9.23 -24.17 3.13
CA GLY A 73 -9.00 -24.68 1.79
C GLY A 73 -9.40 -23.69 0.70
N SER A 74 -10.55 -23.01 0.85
CA SER A 74 -11.02 -22.02 -0.11
C SER A 74 -10.05 -20.83 -0.21
N VAL A 75 -9.58 -20.29 0.92
CA VAL A 75 -8.62 -19.19 0.92
C VAL A 75 -7.30 -19.61 0.27
N VAL A 76 -6.77 -20.79 0.62
CA VAL A 76 -5.52 -21.30 0.02
C VAL A 76 -5.68 -21.46 -1.50
N VAL A 77 -6.80 -22.00 -1.99
CA VAL A 77 -7.05 -22.12 -3.42
C VAL A 77 -7.14 -20.74 -4.09
N LEU A 78 -7.86 -19.79 -3.49
CA LEU A 78 -8.03 -18.44 -4.03
C LEU A 78 -6.73 -17.62 -4.03
N LEU A 79 -5.81 -17.88 -3.09
CA LEU A 79 -4.49 -17.23 -3.05
C LEU A 79 -3.62 -17.60 -4.25
N TYR A 80 -3.79 -18.80 -4.83
CA TYR A 80 -2.93 -19.27 -5.93
C TYR A 80 -3.69 -19.48 -7.25
N LEU A 81 -4.97 -19.09 -7.30
CA LEU A 81 -5.73 -19.05 -8.55
C LEU A 81 -5.16 -17.96 -9.46
N PRO A 82 -5.04 -18.15 -10.80
CA PRO A 82 -4.47 -17.16 -11.71
C PRO A 82 -5.40 -15.95 -11.90
N PHE A 83 -5.45 -15.09 -10.89
CA PHE A 83 -6.27 -13.89 -10.82
C PHE A 83 -5.45 -12.72 -10.26
N ALA A 84 -5.71 -11.48 -10.69
CA ALA A 84 -4.88 -10.32 -10.34
C ALA A 84 -4.91 -9.95 -8.84
N LEU A 85 -5.97 -10.32 -8.11
CA LEU A 85 -6.21 -9.90 -6.72
C LEU A 85 -5.96 -10.99 -5.67
N GLN A 86 -5.08 -11.95 -5.97
CA GLN A 86 -4.76 -13.09 -5.11
C GLN A 86 -4.59 -12.71 -3.64
N ARG A 87 -3.68 -11.76 -3.34
CA ARG A 87 -3.31 -11.38 -1.97
C ARG A 87 -4.49 -10.79 -1.19
N ARG A 88 -5.50 -10.21 -1.85
CA ARG A 88 -6.68 -9.66 -1.16
C ARG A 88 -7.52 -10.73 -0.46
N PHE A 89 -7.49 -11.97 -0.95
CA PHE A 89 -8.20 -13.10 -0.34
C PHE A 89 -7.61 -13.55 1.00
N ILE A 90 -6.41 -13.08 1.38
CA ILE A 90 -5.88 -13.36 2.72
C ILE A 90 -6.60 -12.56 3.82
N THR A 91 -7.33 -11.51 3.45
CA THR A 91 -8.08 -10.69 4.40
C THR A 91 -9.06 -11.56 5.17
N GLY A 92 -8.91 -11.59 6.50
CA GLY A 92 -9.72 -12.44 7.37
C GLY A 92 -9.26 -13.91 7.49
N PHE A 93 -8.21 -14.34 6.78
CA PHE A 93 -7.70 -15.72 6.87
C PHE A 93 -7.19 -16.10 8.27
N HIS A 94 -6.80 -15.11 9.08
CA HIS A 94 -6.42 -15.31 10.47
C HIS A 94 -7.58 -15.90 11.32
N VAL A 95 -8.84 -15.63 10.97
CA VAL A 95 -10.01 -16.06 11.75
C VAL A 95 -10.10 -17.59 11.84
N PRO A 96 -10.20 -18.34 10.73
CA PRO A 96 -10.24 -19.80 10.81
C PRO A 96 -8.95 -20.40 11.38
N LEU A 97 -7.78 -19.76 11.16
CA LEU A 97 -6.52 -20.21 11.75
C LEU A 97 -6.52 -20.10 13.28
N VAL A 98 -6.98 -18.98 13.85
CA VAL A 98 -7.06 -18.80 15.30
C VAL A 98 -8.05 -19.76 15.92
N LEU A 99 -9.19 -20.03 15.27
CA LEU A 99 -10.16 -21.02 15.75
C LEU A 99 -9.58 -22.44 15.78
N LEU A 100 -8.84 -22.85 14.73
CA LEU A 100 -8.12 -24.12 14.72
C LEU A 100 -6.99 -24.14 15.75
N ALA A 101 -6.27 -23.04 15.93
CA ALA A 101 -5.23 -22.93 16.95
C ALA A 101 -5.82 -23.10 18.37
N ALA A 102 -6.96 -22.46 18.66
CA ALA A 102 -7.68 -22.61 19.91
C ALA A 102 -8.14 -24.07 20.14
N LEU A 103 -8.66 -24.72 19.09
CA LEU A 103 -9.02 -26.14 19.13
C LEU A 103 -7.82 -27.02 19.48
N SER A 104 -6.65 -26.74 18.90
CA SER A 104 -5.40 -27.42 19.23
C SER A 104 -4.99 -27.22 20.69
N LEU A 105 -5.08 -25.97 21.17
CA LEU A 105 -4.75 -25.66 22.56
C LEU A 105 -5.64 -26.45 23.53
N GLU A 106 -6.96 -26.45 23.30
CA GLU A 106 -7.94 -27.11 24.15
C GLU A 106 -7.84 -28.64 24.11
N GLN A 107 -7.74 -29.22 22.91
CA GLN A 107 -7.88 -30.67 22.73
C GLN A 107 -6.54 -31.40 22.71
N ILE A 108 -5.43 -30.71 22.45
CA ILE A 108 -4.10 -31.32 22.30
C ILE A 108 -3.13 -30.83 23.37
N VAL A 109 -2.99 -29.51 23.54
CA VAL A 109 -1.95 -28.94 24.41
C VAL A 109 -2.33 -29.02 25.88
N TRP A 110 -3.46 -28.44 26.29
CA TRP A 110 -3.90 -28.37 27.69
C TRP A 110 -4.14 -29.71 28.40
N PRO A 111 -4.57 -30.78 27.72
CA PRO A 111 -4.65 -32.11 28.33
C PRO A 111 -3.28 -32.71 28.65
N ARG A 112 -2.23 -32.32 27.92
CA ARG A 112 -0.84 -32.82 28.10
C ARG A 112 -0.03 -31.96 29.07
N VAL A 113 -0.44 -30.72 29.32
CA VAL A 113 0.25 -29.79 30.22
C VAL A 113 -0.26 -29.93 31.65
N ARG A 114 0.64 -30.30 32.56
CA ARG A 114 0.38 -30.34 34.02
C ARG A 114 -0.12 -28.98 34.52
N ALA A 115 -1.11 -28.96 35.42
CA ALA A 115 -1.73 -27.74 35.95
C ALA A 115 -0.69 -26.69 36.42
N LYS A 116 0.33 -27.11 37.16
CA LYS A 116 1.41 -26.23 37.66
C LYS A 116 2.26 -25.55 36.58
N ARG A 117 2.26 -26.05 35.33
CA ARG A 117 3.00 -25.49 34.19
C ARG A 117 2.12 -24.68 33.25
N ARG A 118 0.79 -24.65 33.44
CA ARG A 118 -0.14 -23.95 32.53
C ARG A 118 0.20 -22.47 32.40
N GLY A 119 0.46 -21.78 33.52
CA GLY A 119 0.84 -20.36 33.50
C GLY A 119 2.10 -20.08 32.66
N LEU A 120 3.14 -20.90 32.82
CA LEU A 120 4.37 -20.78 32.02
C LEU A 120 4.09 -21.00 30.53
N VAL A 121 3.36 -22.07 30.17
CA VAL A 121 3.06 -22.38 28.77
C VAL A 121 2.19 -21.28 28.14
N THR A 122 1.19 -20.79 28.86
CA THR A 122 0.39 -19.63 28.42
C THR A 122 1.28 -18.41 28.23
N GLY A 123 2.18 -18.10 29.17
CA GLY A 123 3.11 -16.99 29.05
C GLY A 123 4.01 -17.10 27.82
N VAL A 124 4.51 -18.29 27.50
CA VAL A 124 5.30 -18.55 26.28
C VAL A 124 4.46 -18.35 25.03
N ILE A 125 3.24 -18.89 24.97
CA ILE A 125 2.36 -18.70 23.80
C ILE A 125 2.05 -17.23 23.59
N VAL A 126 1.72 -16.50 24.66
CA VAL A 126 1.45 -15.06 24.61
C VAL A 126 2.69 -14.29 24.15
N ALA A 127 3.87 -14.59 24.69
CA ALA A 127 5.11 -13.91 24.30
C ALA A 127 5.43 -14.11 22.80
N PHE A 128 5.31 -15.33 22.29
CA PHE A 128 5.59 -15.63 20.88
C PHE A 128 4.53 -15.07 19.92
N THR A 129 3.25 -15.07 20.31
CA THR A 129 2.17 -14.49 19.49
C THR A 129 2.15 -12.96 19.54
N ALA A 130 2.64 -12.37 20.64
CA ALA A 130 2.78 -10.92 20.76
C ALA A 130 3.95 -10.37 19.93
N LEU A 131 5.00 -11.16 19.68
CA LEU A 131 6.20 -10.69 18.98
C LEU A 131 5.87 -10.05 17.62
N THR A 132 5.08 -10.73 16.79
CA THR A 132 4.65 -10.20 15.47
C THR A 132 3.72 -9.00 15.61
N SER A 133 2.82 -9.01 16.60
CA SER A 133 1.86 -7.93 16.84
C SER A 133 2.49 -6.66 17.40
N VAL A 134 3.61 -6.79 18.13
CA VAL A 134 4.38 -5.66 18.67
C VAL A 134 5.39 -5.15 17.65
N PHE A 135 5.99 -6.03 16.86
CA PHE A 135 6.98 -5.67 15.85
C PHE A 135 6.47 -4.60 14.87
N VAL A 136 5.25 -4.77 14.33
CA VAL A 136 4.71 -3.85 13.32
C VAL A 136 4.53 -2.41 13.87
N PRO A 137 3.84 -2.18 15.01
CA PRO A 137 3.77 -0.85 15.63
C PRO A 137 5.14 -0.28 16.00
N VAL A 138 6.07 -1.11 16.51
CA VAL A 138 7.41 -0.64 16.89
C VAL A 138 8.17 -0.12 15.68
N MET A 139 8.14 -0.85 14.56
CA MET A 139 8.79 -0.40 13.32
C MET A 139 8.13 0.86 12.76
N ALA A 140 6.80 0.97 12.82
CA ALA A 140 6.09 2.17 12.40
C ALA A 140 6.49 3.39 13.24
N VAL A 141 6.51 3.26 14.57
CA VAL A 141 6.93 4.34 15.48
C VAL A 141 8.40 4.69 15.28
N ALA A 142 9.28 3.71 15.06
CA ALA A 142 10.68 3.95 14.80
C ALA A 142 10.90 4.74 13.49
N GLY A 143 10.16 4.44 12.42
CA GLY A 143 10.19 5.20 11.17
C GLY A 143 9.70 6.64 11.36
N MET A 144 8.62 6.85 12.13
CA MET A 144 8.13 8.20 12.47
C MET A 144 9.14 9.03 13.26
N VAL A 145 9.82 8.43 14.24
CA VAL A 145 10.84 9.11 15.05
C VAL A 145 12.04 9.54 14.18
N GLN A 146 12.37 8.75 13.15
CA GLN A 146 13.44 9.07 12.20
C GLN A 146 13.01 10.09 11.13
N ARG A 147 11.74 10.51 11.10
CA ARG A 147 11.17 11.43 10.09
C ARG A 147 11.44 10.97 8.66
N GLU A 148 11.43 9.65 8.44
CA GLU A 148 11.63 9.10 7.10
C GLU A 148 10.44 9.48 6.20
N ASN A 149 10.68 10.25 5.15
CA ASN A 149 9.72 10.42 4.06
C ASN A 149 9.56 9.03 3.39
N PRO A 150 8.33 8.51 3.15
CA PRO A 150 7.03 9.18 3.21
C PRO A 150 6.14 8.89 4.42
N LEU A 151 6.71 8.50 5.56
CA LEU A 151 5.93 8.23 6.76
C LEU A 151 5.44 9.51 7.46
N VAL A 152 6.12 10.63 7.24
CA VAL A 152 5.82 11.93 7.87
C VAL A 152 6.01 13.04 6.82
N MET A 153 5.08 14.00 6.78
CA MET A 153 5.23 15.24 6.00
C MET A 153 5.99 16.29 6.82
N SER A 154 6.88 17.04 6.17
CA SER A 154 7.50 18.23 6.74
C SER A 154 6.47 19.36 6.93
N SER A 155 6.80 20.36 7.75
CA SER A 155 5.95 21.56 7.89
C SER A 155 5.76 22.28 6.56
N ASP A 156 6.78 22.23 5.71
CA ASP A 156 6.81 22.94 4.44
C ASP A 156 6.06 22.16 3.36
N GLU A 157 6.06 20.82 3.38
CA GLU A 157 5.18 19.99 2.56
C GLU A 157 3.70 20.24 2.89
N ILE A 158 3.37 20.38 4.18
CA ILE A 158 2.00 20.72 4.62
C ILE A 158 1.64 22.12 4.11
N ALA A 159 2.48 23.12 4.37
CA ALA A 159 2.22 24.50 3.96
C ALA A 159 2.14 24.64 2.43
N ALA A 160 2.95 23.89 1.68
CA ALA A 160 2.88 23.80 0.23
C ALA A 160 1.54 23.20 -0.24
N CYS A 161 1.08 22.12 0.38
CA CYS A 161 -0.22 21.51 0.06
C CYS A 161 -1.38 22.46 0.39
N ASP A 162 -1.35 23.15 1.53
CA ASP A 162 -2.35 24.15 1.91
C ASP A 162 -2.38 25.29 0.89
N TRP A 163 -1.21 25.79 0.48
CA TRP A 163 -1.12 26.82 -0.55
C TRP A 163 -1.72 26.35 -1.89
N LEU A 164 -1.36 25.14 -2.34
CA LEU A 164 -1.93 24.56 -3.56
C LEU A 164 -3.46 24.45 -3.48
N ALA A 165 -3.99 23.97 -2.34
CA ALA A 165 -5.43 23.83 -2.12
C ALA A 165 -6.19 25.16 -2.25
N GLU A 166 -5.58 26.26 -1.78
CA GLU A 166 -6.18 27.58 -1.76
C GLU A 166 -6.03 28.35 -3.08
N HIS A 167 -4.96 28.10 -3.83
CA HIS A 167 -4.54 28.95 -4.96
C HIS A 167 -4.64 28.29 -6.34
N THR A 168 -4.99 27.00 -6.40
CA THR A 168 -5.01 26.24 -7.67
C THR A 168 -6.34 25.52 -7.88
N ALA A 169 -6.58 25.06 -9.11
CA ALA A 169 -7.72 24.23 -9.44
C ALA A 169 -7.34 22.74 -9.38
N TRP A 170 -8.30 21.88 -9.04
CA TRP A 170 -8.12 20.41 -9.07
C TRP A 170 -7.71 19.85 -10.44
N THR A 171 -7.92 20.62 -11.52
CA THR A 171 -7.49 20.28 -12.88
C THR A 171 -6.02 20.62 -13.18
N ASP A 172 -5.41 21.48 -12.36
CA ASP A 172 -4.01 21.87 -12.51
C ASP A 172 -3.11 20.68 -12.13
N THR A 173 -2.15 20.39 -13.00
CA THR A 173 -1.22 19.27 -12.81
C THR A 173 0.02 19.76 -12.09
N VAL A 174 0.34 19.12 -10.97
CA VAL A 174 1.51 19.41 -10.15
C VAL A 174 2.56 18.32 -10.35
N LEU A 175 3.80 18.73 -10.60
CA LEU A 175 4.98 17.86 -10.59
C LEU A 175 5.70 18.05 -9.25
N ALA A 176 6.06 16.95 -8.60
CA ALA A 176 6.76 16.97 -7.31
C ALA A 176 7.67 15.73 -7.20
N PRO A 177 8.66 15.71 -6.30
CA PRO A 177 9.41 14.51 -5.96
C PRO A 177 8.49 13.34 -5.62
N VAL A 178 8.92 12.12 -5.94
CA VAL A 178 8.11 10.88 -5.84
C VAL A 178 7.53 10.72 -4.44
N GLU A 179 8.32 11.02 -3.43
CA GLU A 179 8.01 10.84 -2.03
C GLU A 179 6.93 11.82 -1.55
N SER A 180 6.95 13.06 -2.04
CA SER A 180 6.01 14.14 -1.69
C SER A 180 4.76 14.18 -2.56
N ALA A 181 4.87 13.73 -3.81
CA ALA A 181 3.79 13.83 -4.79
C ALA A 181 2.54 13.04 -4.39
N GLN A 182 2.68 12.02 -3.53
CA GLN A 182 1.55 11.23 -3.03
C GLN A 182 0.62 12.02 -2.09
N PHE A 183 1.14 13.06 -1.43
CA PHE A 183 0.36 13.88 -0.51
C PHE A 183 -0.54 14.87 -1.24
N ILE A 184 -0.10 15.37 -2.39
CA ILE A 184 -0.78 16.45 -3.12
C ILE A 184 -2.23 16.09 -3.48
N PRO A 185 -2.56 14.92 -4.07
CA PRO A 185 -3.96 14.59 -4.37
C PRO A 185 -4.83 14.47 -3.11
N ALA A 186 -4.25 14.04 -1.98
CA ALA A 186 -4.99 13.82 -0.74
C ALA A 186 -5.24 15.13 0.03
N TRP A 187 -4.29 16.07 0.01
CA TRP A 187 -4.34 17.30 0.81
C TRP A 187 -4.71 18.54 0.00
N ALA A 188 -4.22 18.65 -1.25
CA ALA A 188 -4.49 19.79 -2.12
C ALA A 188 -5.58 19.51 -3.18
N GLY A 189 -5.81 18.23 -3.52
CA GLY A 189 -6.82 17.83 -4.50
C GLY A 189 -6.40 18.00 -5.96
N ASN A 190 -5.15 18.38 -6.22
CA ASN A 190 -4.59 18.49 -7.56
C ASN A 190 -4.28 17.14 -8.20
N ARG A 191 -4.14 17.15 -9.53
CA ARG A 191 -3.57 16.03 -10.28
C ARG A 191 -2.06 16.05 -10.13
N THR A 192 -1.44 14.87 -10.14
CA THR A 192 0.02 14.74 -10.20
C THR A 192 0.46 13.86 -11.36
N VAL A 193 1.65 14.12 -11.89
CA VAL A 193 2.25 13.28 -12.95
C VAL A 193 2.46 11.86 -12.44
N TYR A 194 3.03 11.75 -11.24
CA TYR A 194 3.14 10.54 -10.46
C TYR A 194 2.68 10.84 -9.04
N GLY A 195 1.89 9.95 -8.46
CA GLY A 195 1.38 10.10 -7.09
C GLY A 195 1.58 8.85 -6.25
N HIS A 196 1.29 7.66 -6.78
CA HIS A 196 1.43 6.43 -6.03
C HIS A 196 1.57 5.23 -6.97
N PRO A 197 2.39 4.21 -6.65
CA PRO A 197 2.66 3.09 -7.55
C PRO A 197 1.42 2.30 -7.96
N PHE A 198 0.38 2.31 -7.12
CA PHE A 198 -0.88 1.60 -7.41
C PHE A 198 -2.00 2.48 -7.98
N GLU A 199 -1.86 3.81 -7.97
CA GLU A 199 -2.93 4.72 -8.43
C GLU A 199 -2.56 5.48 -9.71
N THR A 200 -1.27 5.65 -10.00
CA THR A 200 -0.78 6.28 -11.22
C THR A 200 -0.73 5.27 -12.35
N ILE A 201 -1.46 5.49 -13.45
CA ILE A 201 -1.33 4.68 -14.67
C ILE A 201 0.09 4.82 -15.24
N ASP A 202 0.68 3.69 -15.64
CA ASP A 202 2.07 3.56 -16.09
C ASP A 202 3.06 4.01 -15.01
N ALA A 203 2.76 3.67 -13.75
CA ALA A 203 3.47 4.12 -12.55
C ALA A 203 4.99 4.05 -12.69
N ALA A 204 5.55 2.89 -13.03
CA ALA A 204 7.00 2.71 -13.10
C ALA A 204 7.67 3.60 -14.16
N ALA A 205 7.02 3.82 -15.31
CA ALA A 205 7.54 4.70 -16.35
C ALA A 205 7.50 6.16 -15.90
N LYS A 206 6.38 6.60 -15.32
CA LYS A 206 6.23 7.96 -14.82
C LYS A 206 7.11 8.25 -13.62
N GLU A 207 7.29 7.29 -12.72
CA GLU A 207 8.23 7.37 -11.61
C GLU A 207 9.65 7.61 -12.14
N ALA A 208 10.09 6.83 -13.13
CA ALA A 208 11.41 7.01 -13.75
C ALA A 208 11.56 8.38 -14.44
N GLU A 209 10.50 8.90 -15.06
CA GLU A 209 10.48 10.23 -15.66
C GLU A 209 10.57 11.35 -14.60
N VAL A 210 9.83 11.23 -13.49
CA VAL A 210 9.88 12.16 -12.35
C VAL A 210 11.26 12.13 -11.67
N VAL A 211 11.80 10.94 -11.39
CA VAL A 211 13.16 10.78 -10.83
C VAL A 211 14.20 11.39 -11.75
N ARG A 212 14.07 11.19 -13.08
CA ARG A 212 14.95 11.83 -14.05
C ARG A 212 14.81 13.35 -14.03
N PHE A 213 13.60 13.91 -13.91
CA PHE A 213 13.39 15.36 -13.87
C PHE A 213 14.17 16.04 -12.74
N PHE A 214 14.13 15.46 -11.54
CA PHE A 214 14.80 15.97 -10.34
C PHE A 214 16.27 15.51 -10.23
N SER A 215 16.80 14.77 -11.21
CA SER A 215 18.21 14.37 -11.22
C SER A 215 19.11 15.55 -11.61
N PRO A 216 20.28 15.73 -10.97
CA PRO A 216 21.25 16.76 -11.36
C PRO A 216 21.72 16.64 -12.82
N ASP A 217 21.77 15.43 -13.37
CA ASP A 217 22.26 15.15 -14.72
C ASP A 217 21.24 15.44 -15.83
N ALA A 218 20.01 15.84 -15.48
CA ALA A 218 18.96 16.06 -16.46
C ALA A 218 19.18 17.37 -17.24
N SER A 219 18.99 17.32 -18.56
CA SER A 219 19.06 18.52 -19.39
C SER A 219 17.79 19.36 -19.22
N ASN A 220 17.91 20.68 -19.34
CA ASN A 220 16.75 21.57 -19.29
C ASN A 220 15.76 21.30 -20.44
N GLY A 221 16.24 20.80 -21.57
CA GLY A 221 15.39 20.33 -22.67
C GLY A 221 14.53 19.13 -22.28
N ASP A 222 15.10 18.15 -21.58
CA ASP A 222 14.33 16.99 -21.09
C ASP A 222 13.31 17.39 -20.02
N ARG A 223 13.71 18.28 -19.10
CA ARG A 223 12.81 18.83 -18.08
C ARG A 223 11.63 19.55 -18.73
N ARG A 224 11.89 20.45 -19.67
CA ARG A 224 10.85 21.19 -20.39
C ARG A 224 9.93 20.26 -21.19
N ALA A 225 10.49 19.27 -21.88
CA ALA A 225 9.71 18.28 -22.62
C ALA A 225 8.74 17.48 -21.73
N LEU A 226 9.12 17.21 -20.47
CA LEU A 226 8.25 16.56 -19.50
C LEU A 226 7.11 17.48 -19.04
N LEU A 227 7.43 18.74 -18.71
CA LEU A 227 6.44 19.74 -18.32
C LEU A 227 5.37 19.91 -19.41
N ASP A 228 5.81 20.04 -20.66
CA ASP A 228 4.92 20.20 -21.82
C ASP A 228 4.09 18.94 -22.09
N ARG A 229 4.71 17.75 -22.04
CA ARG A 229 4.03 16.47 -22.29
C ARG A 229 2.85 16.24 -21.35
N TYR A 230 3.02 16.57 -20.07
CA TYR A 230 1.99 16.34 -19.05
C TYR A 230 1.14 17.57 -18.76
N GLY A 231 1.41 18.71 -19.40
CA GLY A 231 0.72 19.97 -19.10
C GLY A 231 0.89 20.37 -17.64
N VAL A 232 2.11 20.22 -17.12
CA VAL A 232 2.44 20.59 -15.73
C VAL A 232 2.27 22.09 -15.60
N ARG A 233 1.46 22.51 -14.61
CA ARG A 233 1.24 23.92 -14.30
C ARG A 233 2.04 24.37 -13.09
N TYR A 234 2.26 23.48 -12.13
CA TYR A 234 3.05 23.79 -10.94
C TYR A 234 4.12 22.74 -10.70
N VAL A 235 5.28 23.18 -10.22
CA VAL A 235 6.39 22.32 -9.80
C VAL A 235 6.66 22.59 -8.32
N LEU A 236 6.53 21.57 -7.49
CA LEU A 236 6.94 21.61 -6.09
C LEU A 236 8.37 21.05 -5.98
N ILE A 237 9.25 21.79 -5.32
CA ILE A 237 10.63 21.42 -5.05
C ILE A 237 10.79 21.33 -3.52
N ILE A 238 11.42 20.28 -2.99
CA ILE A 238 11.62 20.01 -1.54
C ILE A 238 13.09 20.19 -1.10
N ASP A 239 13.94 20.55 -2.06
CA ASP A 239 15.30 21.04 -1.81
C ASP A 239 15.60 22.04 -2.93
N PRO A 240 15.56 23.36 -2.66
CA PRO A 240 15.70 24.40 -3.68
C PRO A 240 16.98 24.27 -4.52
N ASP A 241 18.03 23.65 -3.98
CA ASP A 241 19.29 23.43 -4.69
C ASP A 241 19.21 22.30 -5.75
N THR A 242 18.08 21.58 -5.83
CA THR A 242 17.86 20.50 -6.80
C THR A 242 17.82 21.00 -8.24
N ILE A 243 17.32 22.22 -8.47
CA ILE A 243 17.20 22.81 -9.80
C ILE A 243 17.84 24.21 -9.78
N GLU A 244 19.12 24.27 -10.13
CA GLU A 244 19.94 25.49 -10.06
C GLU A 244 19.45 26.63 -11.00
N ASP A 245 18.76 26.31 -12.10
CA ASP A 245 18.33 27.30 -13.10
C ASP A 245 16.85 27.12 -13.49
N ALA A 246 15.96 27.38 -12.53
CA ALA A 246 14.51 27.34 -12.71
C ALA A 246 14.02 28.37 -13.75
N ASP A 247 14.65 29.55 -13.81
CA ASP A 247 14.30 30.61 -14.77
C ASP A 247 14.45 30.14 -16.22
N SER A 248 15.52 29.40 -16.54
CA SER A 248 15.72 28.84 -17.89
C SER A 248 14.67 27.81 -18.31
N LEU A 249 13.91 27.26 -17.36
CA LEU A 249 12.80 26.32 -17.59
C LEU A 249 11.45 27.03 -17.75
N GLY A 250 11.42 28.36 -17.60
CA GLY A 250 10.19 29.14 -17.55
C GLY A 250 9.39 28.85 -16.29
N LEU A 251 10.06 28.67 -15.15
CA LEU A 251 9.44 28.44 -13.85
C LEU A 251 9.46 29.75 -13.04
N VAL A 252 8.28 30.24 -12.65
CA VAL A 252 8.13 31.47 -11.87
C VAL A 252 7.79 31.11 -10.43
N LEU A 253 8.63 31.52 -9.47
CA LEU A 253 8.39 31.27 -8.05
C LEU A 253 7.09 31.95 -7.59
N VAL A 254 6.15 31.17 -7.04
CA VAL A 254 4.84 31.64 -6.56
C VAL A 254 4.64 31.44 -5.05
N TRP A 255 5.41 30.53 -4.45
CA TRP A 255 5.44 30.31 -3.01
C TRP A 255 6.80 29.74 -2.57
N SER A 256 7.25 30.11 -1.37
CA SER A 256 8.52 29.66 -0.80
C SER A 256 8.37 29.45 0.72
N GLY A 257 8.88 28.30 1.18
CA GLY A 257 9.08 27.92 2.56
C GLY A 257 10.57 27.93 2.93
N ASN A 258 10.97 27.20 3.98
CA ASN A 258 12.38 27.05 4.34
C ASN A 258 13.07 25.99 3.48
N GLU A 259 12.40 24.87 3.23
CA GLU A 259 12.91 23.70 2.52
C GLU A 259 12.09 23.39 1.26
N ALA A 260 10.95 24.06 1.03
CA ALA A 260 10.12 23.81 -0.15
C ALA A 260 9.76 25.07 -0.91
N GLU A 261 9.61 24.94 -2.23
CA GLU A 261 9.23 26.03 -3.13
C GLU A 261 8.24 25.53 -4.17
N ILE A 262 7.29 26.40 -4.56
CA ILE A 262 6.35 26.13 -5.64
C ILE A 262 6.61 27.13 -6.75
N TYR A 263 6.77 26.60 -7.94
CA TYR A 263 6.93 27.35 -9.17
C TYR A 263 5.71 27.14 -10.08
N GLU A 264 5.21 28.20 -10.71
CA GLU A 264 4.27 28.12 -11.81
C GLU A 264 5.05 27.99 -13.13
N ALA A 265 4.71 26.99 -13.94
CA ALA A 265 5.33 26.79 -15.24
C ALA A 265 4.65 27.66 -16.30
N GLU A 266 5.43 28.51 -16.95
CA GLU A 266 4.94 29.29 -18.09
C GLU A 266 4.52 28.34 -19.23
N PRO A 267 3.42 28.65 -19.95
CA PRO A 267 3.04 27.90 -21.14
C PRO A 267 4.19 27.85 -22.13
N GLY A 268 4.45 26.67 -22.68
CA GLY A 268 5.44 26.54 -23.76
C GLY A 268 5.02 27.40 -24.97
N PRO A 269 5.99 27.87 -25.77
CA PRO A 269 5.70 28.61 -27.01
C PRO A 269 4.89 27.80 -28.03
#